data_AF-A0A536EQK7-F1
#
_entry.id   AF-A0A536EQK7-F1
#
_cell.length_a   1.000
_cell.length_b   1.000
_cell.length_c   1.000
_cell.angle_alpha   90.00
_cell.angle_beta   90.00
_cell.angle_gamma   90.00
#
_symmetry.space_group_name_H-M   'P 1'
#
loop_
_entity.id
_entity.type
_entity.pdbx_description
1 polymer ?
#
loop_
_entity_poly.entity_id
_entity_poly.type
_entity_poly.pdbx_seq_one_letter_code
_entity_poly.pdbx_strand_id
1 'polypeptide(L)'
;MSETATTETNPEWQGEDVTIRDVLSALSHIRDTFAHTEAGDDEHPHPRNCVMTLVTVATNDAEERLAVETSQAISSQHPAQSIVIREDPAAKGNHLDARITTEVQRPEMSCATECEVITLNVRGAAAEHLDALVDPLLVSGVPTYLWWMGTPPFAKPEL
;
A
#
# COMPACT_ATOMS: atom_id res chain seq x y z
N MET A 1 -12.18 8.30 29.04
CA MET A 1 -12.76 7.79 27.79
C MET A 1 -12.20 8.68 26.70
N SER A 2 -11.11 8.26 26.09
CA SER A 2 -10.47 9.04 25.03
C SER A 2 -11.15 8.68 23.72
N GLU A 3 -11.72 9.71 23.10
CA GLU A 3 -12.35 9.67 21.80
C GLU A 3 -11.25 9.43 20.76
N THR A 4 -11.18 8.24 20.19
CA THR A 4 -10.29 7.95 19.06
C THR A 4 -10.90 8.64 17.85
N ALA A 5 -10.54 9.91 17.63
CA ALA A 5 -10.85 10.58 16.39
C ALA A 5 -10.21 9.76 15.26
N THR A 6 -11.04 9.10 14.45
CA THR A 6 -10.61 8.49 13.20
C THR A 6 -10.27 9.66 12.29
N THR A 7 -9.00 10.08 12.27
CA THR A 7 -8.51 11.06 11.30
C THR A 7 -8.65 10.41 9.92
N GLU A 8 -9.68 10.79 9.16
CA GLU A 8 -9.75 10.48 7.74
C GLU A 8 -8.51 11.07 7.08
N THR A 9 -7.51 10.22 6.87
CA THR A 9 -6.26 10.60 6.23
C THR A 9 -6.56 10.70 4.74
N ASN A 10 -6.64 11.94 4.24
CA ASN A 10 -6.82 12.19 2.83
C ASN A 10 -5.65 11.53 2.06
N PRO A 11 -5.89 10.80 0.97
CA PRO A 11 -4.80 10.19 0.24
C PRO A 11 -3.89 11.24 -0.39
N GLU A 12 -2.59 10.94 -0.41
CA GLU A 12 -1.62 11.74 -1.17
C GLU A 12 -1.85 11.61 -2.67
N TRP A 13 -2.38 10.46 -3.10
CA TRP A 13 -2.78 10.26 -4.47
C TRP A 13 -3.96 9.30 -4.58
N GLN A 14 -4.87 9.58 -5.51
CA GLN A 14 -5.96 8.67 -5.89
C GLN A 14 -6.21 8.75 -7.40
N GLY A 15 -6.64 7.64 -7.98
CA GLY A 15 -7.04 7.57 -9.38
C GLY A 15 -8.09 6.48 -9.64
N GLU A 16 -8.97 6.75 -10.59
CA GLU A 16 -9.99 5.81 -11.09
C GLU A 16 -9.59 5.33 -12.48
N ASP A 17 -9.83 4.05 -12.76
CA ASP A 17 -9.49 3.40 -14.04
C ASP A 17 -8.04 3.64 -14.51
N VAL A 18 -7.10 3.50 -13.58
CA VAL A 18 -5.66 3.74 -13.80
C VAL A 18 -4.95 2.49 -14.30
N THR A 19 -3.71 2.67 -14.78
CA THR A 19 -2.79 1.56 -15.03
C THR A 19 -1.84 1.37 -13.85
N ILE A 20 -1.24 0.18 -13.73
CA ILE A 20 -0.18 -0.04 -12.72
C ILE A 20 1.01 0.92 -12.91
N ARG A 21 1.27 1.38 -14.14
CA ARG A 21 2.29 2.39 -14.42
C ARG A 21 1.97 3.73 -13.75
N ASP A 22 0.71 4.13 -13.73
CA ASP A 22 0.30 5.38 -13.11
C ASP A 22 0.49 5.32 -11.59
N VAL A 23 0.14 4.18 -10.97
CA VAL A 23 0.38 3.91 -9.54
C VAL A 23 1.87 3.97 -9.22
N LEU A 24 2.71 3.30 -10.01
CA LEU A 24 4.17 3.32 -9.82
C LEU A 24 4.76 4.74 -9.98
N SER A 25 4.25 5.51 -10.93
CA SER A 25 4.69 6.88 -11.17
C SER A 25 4.31 7.79 -10.01
N ALA A 26 3.07 7.67 -9.50
CA ALA A 26 2.62 8.39 -8.31
C ALA A 26 3.45 8.02 -7.07
N LEU A 27 3.68 6.73 -6.85
CA LEU A 27 4.48 6.24 -5.72
C LEU A 27 5.93 6.74 -5.78
N SER A 28 6.56 6.71 -6.96
CA SER A 28 7.90 7.27 -7.15
C SER A 28 7.93 8.76 -6.84
N HIS A 29 6.93 9.52 -7.32
CA HIS A 29 6.86 10.95 -7.09
C HIS A 29 6.67 11.31 -5.62
N ILE A 30 5.82 10.58 -4.89
CA ILE A 30 5.62 10.74 -3.45
C ILE A 30 6.95 10.53 -2.71
N ARG A 31 7.64 9.42 -3.00
CA ARG A 31 8.92 9.08 -2.39
C ARG A 31 10.01 10.09 -2.67
N ASP A 32 10.12 10.53 -3.92
CA ASP A 32 11.10 11.54 -4.30
C ASP A 32 10.80 12.84 -3.55
N THR A 33 9.53 13.26 -3.49
CA THR A 33 9.13 14.48 -2.77
C THR A 33 9.49 14.40 -1.29
N PHE A 34 9.19 13.28 -0.62
CA PHE A 34 9.57 13.05 0.76
C PHE A 34 11.09 13.13 0.93
N ALA A 35 11.85 12.39 0.12
CA ALA A 35 13.29 12.30 0.24
C ALA A 35 14.00 13.66 0.03
N HIS A 36 13.48 14.51 -0.87
CA HIS A 36 13.99 15.87 -1.07
C HIS A 36 13.56 16.84 0.04
N THR A 37 12.38 16.64 0.64
CA THR A 37 11.90 17.48 1.75
C THR A 37 12.67 17.22 3.03
N GLU A 38 13.09 15.98 3.24
CA GLU A 38 13.87 15.56 4.42
C GLU A 38 15.37 15.81 4.30
N ALA A 39 15.90 15.84 3.08
CA ALA A 39 17.27 16.23 2.85
C ALA A 39 17.42 17.74 3.03
N GLY A 40 18.43 18.18 3.80
CA GLY A 40 18.83 19.59 3.79
C GLY A 40 19.37 20.00 2.41
N ASP A 41 19.44 21.30 2.12
CA ASP A 41 19.82 21.87 0.80
C ASP A 41 21.14 21.31 0.20
N ASP A 42 22.07 20.81 1.03
CA ASP A 42 23.36 20.23 0.63
C ASP A 42 23.52 18.74 0.99
N GLU A 43 22.46 18.07 1.46
CA GLU A 43 22.48 16.68 1.91
C GLU A 43 21.95 15.72 0.83
N HIS A 44 22.49 14.50 0.79
CA HIS A 44 21.95 13.48 -0.10
C HIS A 44 20.66 12.90 0.51
N PRO A 45 19.68 12.51 -0.32
CA PRO A 45 18.50 11.79 0.14
C PRO A 45 18.85 10.61 1.04
N HIS A 46 18.23 10.54 2.22
CA HIS A 46 18.44 9.43 3.14
C HIS A 46 17.87 8.12 2.55
N PRO A 47 18.51 6.97 2.81
CA PRO A 47 17.95 5.68 2.44
C PRO A 47 16.58 5.48 3.08
N ARG A 48 15.63 4.93 2.31
CA ARG A 48 14.32 4.56 2.82
C ARG A 48 14.47 3.47 3.87
N ASN A 49 13.93 3.71 5.07
CA ASN A 49 13.78 2.70 6.09
C ASN A 49 12.50 1.89 5.81
N CYS A 50 12.67 0.65 5.40
CA CYS A 50 11.58 -0.30 5.23
C CYS A 50 12.09 -1.68 5.65
N VAL A 51 11.31 -2.38 6.47
CA VAL A 51 11.69 -3.71 6.98
C VAL A 51 10.83 -4.82 6.39
N MET A 52 9.73 -4.50 5.70
CA MET A 52 8.86 -5.49 5.07
C MET A 52 7.95 -4.89 3.99
N THR A 53 7.50 -5.75 3.08
CA THR A 53 6.29 -5.53 2.29
C THR A 53 5.14 -6.37 2.85
N LEU A 54 4.01 -5.76 3.21
CA LEU A 54 2.80 -6.48 3.65
C LEU A 54 1.74 -6.44 2.55
N VAL A 55 1.49 -7.58 1.91
CA VAL A 55 0.42 -7.73 0.92
C VAL A 55 -0.82 -8.27 1.62
N THR A 56 -1.92 -7.55 1.56
CA THR A 56 -3.20 -7.94 2.15
C THR A 56 -4.24 -8.13 1.06
N VAL A 57 -4.98 -9.24 1.09
CA VAL A 57 -6.11 -9.49 0.19
C VAL A 57 -7.41 -9.45 0.99
N ALA A 58 -8.30 -8.56 0.57
CA ALA A 58 -9.62 -8.27 1.11
C ALA A 58 -10.70 -8.54 0.05
N THR A 59 -11.89 -8.92 0.50
CA THR A 59 -13.03 -9.26 -0.37
C THR A 59 -14.15 -8.23 -0.34
N ASN A 60 -14.09 -7.26 0.57
CA ASN A 60 -15.12 -6.25 0.76
C ASN A 60 -14.55 -4.98 1.40
N ASP A 61 -15.34 -3.89 1.40
CA ASP A 61 -14.93 -2.58 1.94
C ASP A 61 -14.56 -2.62 3.43
N ALA A 62 -15.21 -3.47 4.23
CA ALA A 62 -14.95 -3.55 5.66
C ALA A 62 -13.58 -4.21 5.95
N GLU A 63 -13.26 -5.27 5.20
CA GLU A 63 -11.94 -5.89 5.22
C GLU A 63 -10.85 -4.95 4.71
N GLU A 64 -11.09 -4.24 3.59
CA GLU A 64 -10.15 -3.23 3.07
C GLU A 64 -9.82 -2.18 4.14
N ARG A 65 -10.85 -1.63 4.79
CA ARG A 65 -10.68 -0.65 5.86
C ARG A 65 -9.87 -1.20 7.04
N LEU A 66 -10.20 -2.41 7.51
CA LEU A 66 -9.46 -3.06 8.59
C LEU A 66 -8.00 -3.32 8.20
N ALA A 67 -7.73 -3.71 6.95
CA ALA A 67 -6.38 -3.93 6.43
C ALA A 67 -5.56 -2.64 6.43
N VAL A 68 -6.17 -1.53 6.01
CA VAL A 68 -5.52 -0.20 6.03
C VAL A 68 -5.21 0.24 7.47
N GLU A 69 -6.20 0.18 8.38
CA GLU A 69 -6.02 0.55 9.79
C GLU A 69 -4.94 -0.32 10.46
N THR A 70 -4.93 -1.62 10.19
CA THR A 70 -3.92 -2.55 10.71
C THR A 70 -2.53 -2.27 10.12
N SER A 71 -2.46 -1.93 8.83
CA SER A 71 -1.20 -1.57 8.16
C SER A 71 -0.56 -0.33 8.77
N GLN A 72 -1.36 0.69 9.07
CA GLN A 72 -0.91 1.91 9.77
C GLN A 72 -0.40 1.57 11.18
N ALA A 73 -1.17 0.75 11.93
CA ALA A 73 -0.75 0.31 13.26
C ALA A 73 0.59 -0.45 13.24
N ILE A 74 0.80 -1.33 12.26
CA ILE A 74 2.09 -2.03 12.06
C ILE A 74 3.19 -1.03 11.72
N SER A 75 2.93 -0.11 10.79
CA SER A 75 3.89 0.90 10.32
C SER A 75 4.40 1.80 11.44
N SER A 76 3.58 2.06 12.47
CA SER A 76 3.97 2.83 13.66
C SER A 76 5.11 2.21 14.48
N GLN A 77 5.33 0.89 14.36
CA GLN A 77 6.38 0.15 15.07
C GLN A 77 7.45 -0.42 14.13
N HIS A 78 7.03 -0.75 12.90
CA HIS A 78 7.85 -1.42 11.91
C HIS A 78 7.63 -0.75 10.55
N PRO A 79 8.54 0.13 10.11
CA PRO A 79 8.39 0.81 8.83
C PRO A 79 8.17 -0.16 7.68
N ALA A 80 6.97 -0.12 7.09
CA ALA A 80 6.51 -1.10 6.12
C ALA A 80 5.93 -0.41 4.90
N GLN A 81 6.00 -1.10 3.76
CA GLN A 81 5.11 -0.80 2.64
C GLN A 81 3.95 -1.78 2.68
N SER A 82 2.73 -1.28 2.75
CA SER A 82 1.53 -2.12 2.68
C SER A 82 0.88 -2.01 1.31
N ILE A 83 0.48 -3.15 0.75
CA ILE A 83 -0.32 -3.26 -0.47
C ILE A 83 -1.63 -3.92 -0.05
N VAL A 84 -2.73 -3.18 -0.05
CA VAL A 84 -4.06 -3.67 0.29
C VAL A 84 -4.84 -3.85 -1.00
N ILE A 85 -5.22 -5.07 -1.33
CA ILE A 85 -5.93 -5.41 -2.55
C ILE A 85 -7.36 -5.78 -2.18
N ARG A 86 -8.33 -5.10 -2.77
CA ARG A 86 -9.71 -5.56 -2.81
C ARG A 86 -10.02 -6.05 -4.22
N GLU A 87 -10.39 -7.32 -4.32
CA GLU A 87 -10.78 -7.93 -5.59
C GLU A 87 -12.30 -8.02 -5.74
N ASP A 88 -12.80 -7.67 -6.92
CA ASP A 88 -14.17 -7.94 -7.36
C ASP A 88 -14.14 -8.56 -8.76
N PRO A 89 -13.82 -9.87 -8.87
CA PRO A 89 -13.77 -10.57 -10.16
C PRO A 89 -15.16 -10.68 -10.84
N ALA A 90 -16.26 -10.50 -10.11
CA ALA A 90 -17.61 -10.56 -10.65
C ALA A 90 -18.08 -9.23 -11.26
N ALA A 91 -17.38 -8.13 -10.98
CA ALA A 91 -17.66 -6.83 -11.58
C ALA A 91 -17.47 -6.84 -13.10
N LYS A 92 -18.27 -6.03 -13.80
CA LYS A 92 -18.15 -5.84 -15.24
C LYS A 92 -17.06 -4.82 -15.56
N GLY A 93 -16.25 -5.11 -16.58
CA GLY A 93 -15.16 -4.24 -17.02
C GLY A 93 -13.87 -4.51 -16.26
N ASN A 94 -12.74 -4.23 -16.90
CA ASN A 94 -11.42 -4.34 -16.29
C ASN A 94 -11.02 -2.95 -15.83
N HIS A 95 -11.17 -2.70 -14.53
CA HIS A 95 -10.87 -1.40 -13.92
C HIS A 95 -9.95 -1.61 -12.73
N LEU A 96 -9.00 -0.70 -12.59
CA LEU A 96 -8.13 -0.59 -11.43
C LEU A 96 -8.33 0.80 -10.86
N ASP A 97 -8.96 0.89 -9.70
CA ASP A 97 -8.95 2.12 -8.91
C ASP A 97 -7.84 1.98 -7.87
N ALA A 98 -7.09 3.05 -7.62
CA ALA A 98 -5.96 3.00 -6.73
C ALA A 98 -5.85 4.24 -5.85
N ARG A 99 -5.33 4.05 -4.65
CA ARG A 99 -5.12 5.10 -3.65
C ARG A 99 -3.81 4.86 -2.93
N ILE A 100 -3.05 5.93 -2.69
CA ILE A 100 -1.83 5.90 -1.89
C ILE A 100 -2.02 6.87 -0.73
N THR A 101 -1.92 6.34 0.49
CA THR A 101 -1.79 7.13 1.71
C THR A 101 -0.39 6.96 2.27
N THR A 102 0.14 8.00 2.89
CA THR A 102 1.44 7.94 3.57
C THR A 102 1.29 8.29 5.04
N GLU A 103 2.16 7.72 5.86
CA GLU A 103 2.33 8.07 7.26
C GLU A 103 3.80 8.45 7.48
N VAL A 104 4.02 9.70 7.88
CA VAL A 104 5.35 10.24 8.13
C VAL A 104 5.61 10.28 9.63
N GLN A 105 6.66 9.60 10.07
CA GLN A 105 7.13 9.58 11.45
C GLN A 105 8.43 10.37 11.55
N ARG A 106 8.48 11.34 12.49
CA ARG A 106 9.64 12.21 12.74
C ARG A 106 10.11 12.08 14.19
N PRO A 107 10.75 10.96 14.54
CA PRO A 107 11.32 10.77 15.88
C PRO A 107 12.45 11.77 16.16
N GLU A 108 12.60 12.21 17.40
CA GLU A 108 13.62 13.21 17.79
C GLU A 108 15.06 12.76 17.55
N MET A 109 15.32 11.45 17.60
CA MET A 109 16.67 10.86 17.64
C MET A 109 17.01 10.01 16.41
N SER A 110 16.19 10.02 15.35
CA SER A 110 16.48 9.29 14.10
C SER A 110 15.89 10.00 12.88
N CYS A 111 16.32 9.60 11.68
CA CYS A 111 15.78 10.17 10.43
C CYS A 111 14.26 9.95 10.34
N ALA A 112 13.58 10.90 9.70
CA ALA A 112 12.17 10.75 9.38
C ALA A 112 11.96 9.51 8.50
N THR A 113 10.81 8.87 8.66
CA THR A 113 10.46 7.67 7.90
C THR A 113 9.04 7.82 7.35
N GLU A 114 8.88 7.46 6.07
CA GLU A 114 7.59 7.45 5.38
C GLU A 114 7.17 6.00 5.11
N CYS A 115 5.97 5.64 5.57
CA CYS A 115 5.33 4.36 5.30
C CYS A 115 4.15 4.57 4.36
N GLU A 116 4.07 3.80 3.28
CA GLU A 116 3.01 3.92 2.30
C GLU A 116 2.02 2.75 2.40
N VAL A 117 0.72 3.08 2.33
CA VAL A 117 -0.35 2.09 2.14
C VAL A 117 -0.92 2.31 0.74
N ILE A 118 -0.70 1.32 -0.12
CA ILE A 118 -1.14 1.30 -1.51
C ILE A 118 -2.40 0.45 -1.57
N THR A 119 -3.56 1.07 -1.73
CA THR A 119 -4.84 0.37 -1.88
C THR A 119 -5.17 0.21 -3.35
N LEU A 120 -5.42 -1.03 -3.78
CA LEU A 120 -5.81 -1.40 -5.14
C LEU A 120 -7.22 -2.01 -5.11
N ASN A 121 -8.17 -1.42 -5.81
CA ASN A 121 -9.49 -2.01 -6.05
C ASN A 121 -9.51 -2.55 -7.48
N VAL A 122 -9.45 -3.87 -7.61
CA VAL A 122 -9.26 -4.58 -8.86
C VAL A 122 -10.55 -5.24 -9.28
N ARG A 123 -11.09 -4.84 -10.44
CA ARG A 123 -12.38 -5.31 -10.95
C ARG A 123 -12.23 -6.13 -12.23
N GLY A 124 -13.10 -7.12 -12.38
CA GLY A 124 -13.18 -7.95 -13.58
C GLY A 124 -11.96 -8.86 -13.76
N ALA A 125 -11.56 -9.10 -15.00
CA ALA A 125 -10.52 -10.10 -15.33
C ALA A 125 -9.13 -9.74 -14.80
N ALA A 126 -8.88 -8.47 -14.46
CA ALA A 126 -7.63 -8.06 -13.82
C ALA A 126 -7.45 -8.71 -12.43
N ALA A 127 -8.53 -9.08 -11.75
CA ALA A 127 -8.49 -9.76 -10.46
C ALA A 127 -7.97 -11.21 -10.57
N GLU A 128 -7.92 -11.79 -11.77
CA GLU A 128 -7.32 -13.12 -12.00
C GLU A 128 -5.79 -13.06 -12.13
N HIS A 129 -5.20 -11.86 -12.19
CA HIS A 129 -3.77 -11.62 -12.44
C HIS A 129 -3.16 -10.65 -11.42
N LEU A 130 -3.46 -10.86 -10.13
CA LEU A 130 -2.96 -9.99 -9.06
C LEU A 130 -1.42 -9.99 -8.94
N ASP A 131 -0.77 -11.09 -9.29
CA ASP A 131 0.69 -11.20 -9.33
C ASP A 131 1.32 -10.12 -10.20
N ALA A 132 0.78 -9.90 -11.40
CA ALA A 132 1.25 -8.87 -12.32
C ALA A 132 1.07 -7.43 -11.79
N LEU A 133 0.13 -7.21 -10.87
CA LEU A 133 -0.09 -5.91 -10.22
C LEU A 133 0.80 -5.73 -8.99
N VAL A 134 1.07 -6.81 -8.24
CA VAL A 134 1.82 -6.78 -6.98
C VAL A 134 3.32 -6.79 -7.19
N ASP A 135 3.83 -7.65 -8.08
CA ASP A 135 5.25 -7.82 -8.34
C ASP A 135 6.05 -6.52 -8.51
N PRO A 136 5.60 -5.53 -9.33
CA PRO A 136 6.37 -4.29 -9.50
C PRO A 136 6.33 -3.38 -8.28
N LEU A 137 5.41 -3.59 -7.33
CA LEU A 137 5.32 -2.83 -6.10
C LEU A 137 6.20 -3.42 -4.99
N LEU A 138 6.72 -4.64 -5.13
CA LEU A 138 7.51 -5.28 -4.08
C LEU A 138 8.81 -4.51 -3.80
N VAL A 139 9.09 -4.30 -2.51
CA VAL A 139 10.34 -3.65 -2.08
C VAL A 139 11.46 -4.68 -2.11
N SER A 140 12.50 -4.40 -2.90
CA SER A 140 13.67 -5.29 -2.99
C SER A 140 14.45 -5.33 -1.67
N GLY A 141 14.96 -6.51 -1.30
CA GLY A 141 15.84 -6.69 -0.15
C GLY A 141 15.15 -6.80 1.21
N VAL A 142 13.81 -6.77 1.26
CA VAL A 142 13.01 -6.97 2.49
C VAL A 142 12.06 -8.17 2.35
N PRO A 143 11.70 -8.85 3.45
CA PRO A 143 10.72 -9.92 3.41
C PRO A 143 9.34 -9.41 2.93
N THR A 144 8.63 -10.28 2.20
CA THR A 144 7.24 -10.06 1.80
C THR A 144 6.33 -11.00 2.60
N TYR A 145 5.31 -10.44 3.22
CA TYR A 145 4.29 -11.16 3.98
C TYR A 145 2.96 -11.09 3.25
N LEU A 146 2.26 -12.22 3.15
CA LEU A 146 0.91 -12.29 2.62
C LEU A 146 -0.09 -12.49 3.76
N TRP A 147 -1.07 -11.59 3.85
CA TRP A 147 -2.20 -11.68 4.75
C TRP A 147 -3.50 -11.80 3.94
N TRP A 148 -4.10 -12.99 3.95
CA TRP A 148 -5.42 -13.19 3.36
C TRP A 148 -6.48 -13.01 4.45
N MET A 149 -7.40 -12.05 4.30
CA MET A 149 -8.41 -11.73 5.33
C MET A 149 -9.58 -12.72 5.41
N GLY A 150 -9.41 -13.91 4.84
CA GLY A 150 -10.42 -14.95 4.73
C GLY A 150 -9.80 -16.28 4.32
N THR A 151 -10.59 -17.15 3.68
CA THR A 151 -10.06 -18.39 3.11
C THR A 151 -9.60 -18.13 1.68
N PRO A 152 -8.30 -18.28 1.37
CA PRO A 152 -7.84 -18.18 -0.01
C PRO A 152 -8.51 -19.25 -0.88
N PRO A 153 -8.74 -18.98 -2.17
CA PRO A 153 -9.41 -19.90 -3.08
C PRO A 153 -8.51 -21.06 -3.54
N PHE A 154 -7.78 -21.70 -2.63
CA PHE A 154 -6.91 -22.85 -2.91
C PHE A 154 -7.66 -24.09 -3.42
N ALA A 155 -9.00 -24.06 -3.43
CA ALA A 155 -9.85 -25.19 -3.79
C ALA A 155 -10.11 -25.34 -5.31
N LYS A 156 -9.57 -24.48 -6.18
CA LYS A 156 -9.59 -24.71 -7.62
C LYS A 156 -8.42 -25.63 -8.01
N PRO A 157 -8.67 -26.87 -8.48
CA PRO A 157 -7.61 -27.71 -9.01
C PRO A 157 -7.30 -27.22 -10.43
N GLU A 158 -6.35 -26.29 -10.56
CA GLU A 158 -5.75 -25.98 -11.85
C GLU A 158 -4.25 -26.27 -11.77
N LEU A 159 -3.94 -27.56 -11.85
CA LEU A 159 -2.70 -28.14 -12.36
C LEU A 159 -3.05 -29.40 -13.18
#